data_AF-A0A0N0M1L1-F1
#
_entry.id   AF-A0A0N0M1L1-F1
#
_cell.length_a   1.000
_cell.length_b   1.000
_cell.length_c   1.000
_cell.angle_alpha   90.00
_cell.angle_beta   90.00
_cell.angle_gamma   90.00
#
_symmetry.space_group_name_H-M   'P 1'
#
loop_
_entity.id
_entity.type
_entity.pdbx_description
1 polymer ?
#
loop_
_entity_poly.entity_id
_entity_poly.type
_entity_poly.pdbx_seq_one_letter_code
_entity_poly.pdbx_strand_id
1 'polypeptide(L)'
;MKKRTYGFTLTELLIAVAIAGILASVAIPSYSEHVKRAARVEAVTALLDAANRQEQYFVDNRQYTSNLGDLGVNTTTENGYYSLTVNVGGSNFTLTAKPVGGPVKSDGDCGSFTITDVGLKGVGGSKSIDYCWG
;
A
#
# COMPACT_ATOMS: atom_id res chain seq x y z
N MET A 1 1.38 -33.75 52.49
CA MET A 1 2.48 -33.14 51.72
C MET A 1 2.02 -31.79 51.18
N LYS A 2 2.61 -30.68 51.64
CA LYS A 2 2.31 -29.33 51.14
C LYS A 2 3.08 -29.14 49.82
N LYS A 3 2.40 -29.10 48.67
CA LYS A 3 3.03 -28.71 47.40
C LYS A 3 3.51 -27.27 47.54
N ARG A 4 4.80 -27.03 47.36
CA ARG A 4 5.34 -25.66 47.23
C ARG A 4 4.95 -25.15 45.86
N THR A 5 4.17 -24.08 45.81
CA THR A 5 3.90 -23.33 44.60
C THR A 5 5.17 -22.59 44.21
N TYR A 6 5.77 -22.94 43.07
CA TYR A 6 6.86 -22.17 42.48
C TYR A 6 6.24 -20.97 41.75
N GLY A 7 6.58 -19.76 42.19
CA GLY A 7 6.16 -18.51 41.55
C GLY A 7 7.36 -17.80 40.94
N PHE A 8 7.10 -16.94 39.95
CA PHE A 8 8.11 -16.07 39.33
C PHE A 8 8.58 -15.01 40.34
N THR A 9 9.87 -14.69 40.32
CA THR A 9 10.38 -13.56 41.12
C THR A 9 10.08 -12.24 40.42
N LEU A 10 9.98 -11.16 41.21
CA LEU A 10 9.81 -9.82 40.66
C LEU A 10 11.00 -9.41 39.76
N THR A 11 12.21 -9.87 40.09
CA THR A 11 13.41 -9.60 39.27
C THR A 11 13.39 -10.33 37.94
N GLU A 12 12.87 -11.56 37.90
CA GLU A 12 12.75 -12.36 36.68
C GLU A 12 11.74 -11.74 35.71
N LEU A 13 10.60 -11.27 36.24
CA LEU A 13 9.62 -10.51 35.46
C LEU A 13 10.21 -9.20 34.92
N LEU A 14 10.99 -8.48 35.72
CA LEU A 14 11.59 -7.20 35.33
C LEU A 14 12.60 -7.38 34.18
N ILE A 15 13.43 -8.42 34.25
CA ILE A 15 14.37 -8.77 33.17
C ILE A 15 13.60 -9.19 31.90
N ALA A 16 12.55 -10.00 32.03
CA ALA A 16 11.75 -10.43 30.89
C ALA A 16 11.10 -9.24 30.16
N VAL A 17 10.52 -8.29 30.90
CA VAL A 17 9.91 -7.08 30.33
C VAL A 17 10.98 -6.18 29.69
N ALA A 18 12.16 -6.06 30.31
CA ALA A 18 13.27 -5.28 29.74
C ALA A 18 13.71 -5.84 28.38
N ILE A 19 13.89 -7.17 28.26
CA ILE A 19 14.24 -7.83 27.00
C ILE A 19 13.12 -7.64 25.96
N ALA A 20 11.86 -7.84 26.36
CA ALA A 20 10.71 -7.65 25.46
C ALA A 20 10.63 -6.20 24.93
N GLY A 21 10.92 -5.20 25.77
CA GLY A 21 10.95 -3.79 25.36
C GLY A 21 12.02 -3.50 24.31
N ILE A 22 13.23 -4.06 24.48
CA ILE A 22 14.32 -3.93 23.49
C ILE A 22 13.89 -4.54 22.15
N LEU A 23 13.35 -5.75 22.17
CA LEU A 23 12.90 -6.42 20.94
C LEU A 23 11.76 -5.66 20.24
N ALA A 24 10.79 -5.17 21.01
CA ALA A 24 9.65 -4.42 20.49
C ALA A 24 10.10 -3.12 19.78
N SER A 25 11.13 -2.45 20.30
CA SER A 25 11.66 -1.20 19.71
C SER A 25 12.17 -1.35 18.27
N VAL A 26 12.63 -2.54 17.89
CA VAL A 26 13.12 -2.84 16.53
C VAL A 26 12.05 -3.54 15.70
N ALA A 27 11.31 -4.47 16.31
CA ALA A 27 10.33 -5.29 15.60
C ALA A 27 9.12 -4.48 15.10
N ILE A 28 8.58 -3.56 15.91
CA ILE A 28 7.40 -2.77 15.56
C ILE A 28 7.63 -1.88 14.33
N PRO A 29 8.67 -1.03 14.27
CA PRO A 29 8.89 -0.19 13.09
C PRO A 29 9.17 -1.03 11.84
N SER A 30 9.97 -2.09 11.96
CA SER A 30 10.26 -3.00 10.85
C SER A 30 8.98 -3.64 10.30
N TYR A 31 8.13 -4.20 11.15
CA TYR A 31 6.85 -4.76 10.73
C TYR A 31 5.95 -3.72 10.05
N SER A 32 5.88 -2.50 10.60
CA SER A 32 5.07 -1.43 10.00
C SER A 32 5.53 -1.07 8.59
N GLU A 33 6.84 -1.02 8.34
CA GLU A 33 7.39 -0.77 7.00
C GLU A 33 7.11 -1.94 6.05
N HIS A 34 7.17 -3.18 6.51
CA HIS A 34 6.81 -4.35 5.70
C HIS A 34 5.36 -4.29 5.23
N VAL A 35 4.42 -3.97 6.11
CA VAL A 35 3.00 -3.88 5.73
C VAL A 35 2.75 -2.69 4.79
N LYS A 36 3.39 -1.52 5.02
CA LYS A 36 3.33 -0.40 4.06
C LYS A 36 3.85 -0.80 2.69
N ARG A 37 5.01 -1.47 2.62
CA ARG A 37 5.57 -1.93 1.35
C ARG A 37 4.64 -2.88 0.62
N ALA A 38 4.02 -3.83 1.33
CA ALA A 38 3.03 -4.74 0.74
C ALA A 38 1.83 -3.96 0.16
N ALA A 39 1.30 -2.99 0.90
CA ALA A 39 0.20 -2.15 0.43
C ALA A 39 0.59 -1.26 -0.78
N ARG A 40 1.83 -0.76 -0.83
CA ARG A 40 2.34 -0.01 -2.00
C ARG A 40 2.43 -0.91 -3.24
N VAL A 41 2.94 -2.14 -3.09
CA VAL A 41 3.00 -3.12 -4.18
C VAL A 41 1.60 -3.42 -4.70
N GLU A 42 0.63 -3.63 -3.81
CA GLU A 42 -0.77 -3.85 -4.17
C GLU A 42 -1.32 -2.68 -5.02
N ALA A 43 -1.08 -1.43 -4.61
CA ALA A 43 -1.47 -0.25 -5.36
C ALA A 43 -0.83 -0.20 -6.76
N VAL A 44 0.48 -0.46 -6.86
CA VAL A 44 1.21 -0.49 -8.13
C VAL A 44 0.66 -1.59 -9.04
N THR A 45 0.40 -2.79 -8.52
CA THR A 45 -0.17 -3.89 -9.32
C THR A 45 -1.57 -3.56 -9.83
N ALA A 46 -2.42 -2.94 -9.00
CA ALA A 46 -3.75 -2.52 -9.41
C ALA A 46 -3.71 -1.41 -10.47
N LEU A 47 -2.78 -0.47 -10.37
CA LEU A 47 -2.58 0.56 -11.39
C LEU A 47 -2.11 -0.02 -12.72
N LEU A 48 -1.19 -0.99 -12.71
CA LEU A 48 -0.71 -1.64 -13.93
C LEU A 48 -1.81 -2.48 -14.59
N ASP A 49 -2.61 -3.21 -13.80
CA ASP A 49 -3.77 -3.94 -14.33
C ASP A 49 -4.80 -2.99 -14.95
N ALA A 50 -5.12 -1.89 -14.27
CA ALA A 50 -6.02 -0.87 -14.80
C ALA A 50 -5.48 -0.20 -16.08
N ALA A 51 -4.17 0.05 -16.17
CA ALA A 51 -3.54 0.61 -17.37
C ALA A 51 -3.64 -0.36 -18.55
N ASN A 52 -3.34 -1.65 -18.34
CA ASN A 52 -3.47 -2.66 -19.39
C ASN A 52 -4.92 -2.80 -19.88
N ARG A 53 -5.90 -2.71 -18.98
CA ARG A 53 -7.32 -2.77 -19.34
C ARG A 53 -7.77 -1.53 -20.09
N GLN A 54 -7.19 -0.35 -19.82
CA GLN A 54 -7.45 0.86 -20.59
C GLN A 54 -7.02 0.71 -22.03
N GLU A 55 -5.83 0.14 -22.26
CA GLU A 55 -5.35 -0.16 -23.61
C GLU A 55 -6.26 -1.15 -24.34
N GLN A 56 -6.72 -2.20 -23.66
CA GLN A 56 -7.69 -3.16 -24.22
C GLN A 56 -9.01 -2.45 -24.57
N TYR A 57 -9.53 -1.64 -23.66
CA TYR A 57 -10.76 -0.89 -23.88
C TYR A 57 -10.64 0.10 -25.05
N PHE A 58 -9.46 0.71 -25.24
CA PHE A 58 -9.17 1.57 -26.38
C PHE A 58 -9.15 0.81 -27.72
N VAL A 59 -8.63 -0.42 -27.74
CA VAL A 59 -8.67 -1.27 -28.94
C VAL A 59 -10.11 -1.55 -29.37
N ASP A 60 -11.00 -1.80 -28.40
CA ASP A 60 -12.40 -2.15 -28.67
C ASP A 60 -13.27 -0.92 -28.99
N ASN A 61 -13.07 0.19 -28.27
CA ASN A 61 -13.99 1.34 -28.29
C ASN A 61 -13.39 2.60 -28.91
N ARG A 62 -12.09 2.60 -29.26
CA ARG A 62 -11.32 3.74 -29.77
C ARG A 62 -11.32 4.98 -28.87
N GLN A 63 -11.60 4.80 -27.59
CA GLN A 63 -11.61 5.85 -26.58
C GLN A 63 -11.23 5.24 -25.23
N TYR A 64 -10.62 6.03 -24.34
CA TYR A 64 -10.42 5.63 -22.95
C TYR A 64 -11.67 5.93 -22.11
N THR A 65 -11.88 5.16 -21.05
CA THR A 65 -13.02 5.35 -20.14
C THR A 65 -12.59 6.05 -18.85
N SER A 66 -13.42 6.96 -18.33
CA SER A 66 -13.23 7.53 -16.99
C SER A 66 -13.85 6.66 -15.87
N ASN A 67 -14.48 5.55 -16.23
CA ASN A 67 -15.14 4.66 -15.30
C ASN A 67 -14.37 3.34 -15.15
N LEU A 68 -13.95 3.04 -13.91
CA LEU A 68 -13.27 1.78 -13.59
C LEU A 68 -14.17 0.55 -13.75
N GLY A 69 -15.48 0.72 -13.66
CA GLY A 69 -16.45 -0.37 -13.86
C GLY A 69 -16.41 -0.94 -15.28
N ASP A 70 -16.20 -0.10 -16.29
CA ASP A 70 -16.14 -0.53 -17.70
C ASP A 70 -14.87 -1.37 -17.98
N LEU A 71 -13.83 -1.20 -17.17
CA LEU A 71 -12.58 -1.96 -17.23
C LEU A 71 -12.67 -3.28 -16.46
N GLY A 72 -13.74 -3.48 -15.67
CA GLY A 72 -13.84 -4.59 -14.73
C GLY A 72 -12.84 -4.48 -13.58
N VAL A 73 -12.44 -3.26 -13.22
CA VAL A 73 -11.49 -2.98 -12.12
C VAL A 73 -12.24 -2.41 -10.93
N ASN A 74 -11.92 -2.90 -9.73
CA ASN A 74 -12.47 -2.33 -8.51
C ASN A 74 -11.88 -0.95 -8.23
N THR A 75 -12.70 -0.05 -7.66
CA THR A 75 -12.27 1.30 -7.26
C THR A 75 -11.37 1.30 -6.03
N THR A 76 -11.19 0.16 -5.38
CA THR A 76 -10.32 -0.04 -4.23
C THR A 76 -9.48 -1.29 -4.43
N THR A 77 -8.27 -1.28 -3.87
CA THR A 77 -7.42 -2.47 -3.83
C THR A 77 -8.03 -3.55 -2.92
N GLU A 78 -7.53 -4.78 -3.02
CA GLU A 78 -8.04 -5.97 -2.32
C GLU A 78 -8.15 -5.76 -0.79
N ASN A 79 -7.13 -5.15 -0.18
CA ASN A 79 -7.10 -4.83 1.25
C ASN A 79 -7.75 -3.48 1.60
N GLY A 80 -8.28 -2.75 0.62
CA GLY A 80 -8.95 -1.46 0.82
C GLY A 80 -8.02 -0.33 1.28
N TYR A 81 -6.70 -0.47 1.08
CA TYR A 81 -5.72 0.53 1.51
C TYR A 81 -5.58 1.69 0.52
N TYR A 82 -5.79 1.43 -0.77
CA TYR A 82 -5.78 2.44 -1.82
C TYR A 82 -7.10 2.47 -2.58
N SER A 83 -7.51 3.67 -2.99
CA SER A 83 -8.60 3.89 -3.93
C SER A 83 -8.04 4.33 -5.28
N LEU A 84 -8.50 3.66 -6.34
CA LEU A 84 -8.14 3.94 -7.72
C LEU A 84 -9.15 4.92 -8.32
N THR A 85 -8.62 5.87 -9.09
CA THR A 85 -9.39 6.80 -9.90
C THR A 85 -8.69 6.96 -11.24
N VAL A 86 -9.47 7.11 -12.31
CA VAL A 86 -8.95 7.43 -13.64
C VAL A 86 -9.42 8.81 -14.05
N ASN A 87 -8.52 9.58 -14.65
CA ASN A 87 -8.85 10.82 -15.33
C ASN A 87 -8.48 10.69 -16.80
N VAL A 88 -9.41 11.00 -17.70
CA VAL A 88 -9.21 10.89 -19.16
C VAL A 88 -9.25 12.29 -19.77
N GLY A 89 -8.22 12.62 -20.55
CA GLY A 89 -8.12 13.86 -21.32
C GLY A 89 -7.97 13.55 -22.81
N GLY A 90 -9.08 13.31 -23.50
CA GLY A 90 -9.07 12.93 -24.92
C GLY A 90 -8.43 11.56 -25.14
N SER A 91 -7.23 11.54 -25.73
CA SER A 91 -6.46 10.32 -26.01
C SER A 91 -5.40 10.02 -24.96
N ASN A 92 -5.43 10.69 -23.80
CA ASN A 92 -4.51 10.44 -22.70
C ASN A 92 -5.30 10.03 -21.46
N PHE A 93 -4.71 9.21 -20.60
CA PHE A 93 -5.28 8.89 -19.30
C PHE A 93 -4.23 9.00 -18.20
N THR A 94 -4.70 9.34 -17.01
CA THR A 94 -3.92 9.29 -15.79
C THR A 94 -4.67 8.47 -14.75
N LEU A 95 -4.10 7.33 -14.40
CA LEU A 95 -4.56 6.52 -13.29
C LEU A 95 -3.88 6.99 -12.01
N THR A 96 -4.66 7.08 -10.94
CA THR A 96 -4.18 7.52 -9.62
C THR A 96 -4.67 6.54 -8.57
N ALA A 97 -3.76 6.04 -7.72
CA ALA A 97 -4.09 5.29 -6.51
C ALA A 97 -3.80 6.19 -5.29
N LYS A 98 -4.85 6.56 -4.55
CA LYS A 98 -4.75 7.39 -3.34
C LYS A 98 -4.85 6.53 -2.09
N PRO A 99 -3.99 6.73 -1.07
CA PRO A 99 -4.11 6.01 0.18
C PRO A 99 -5.39 6.47 0.91
N VAL A 100 -6.23 5.52 1.30
CA VAL A 100 -7.52 5.78 1.97
C VAL A 100 -7.59 5.18 3.37
N GLY A 101 -6.83 4.12 3.63
CA GLY A 101 -6.95 3.35 4.87
C GLY A 101 -5.70 2.59 5.28
N GLY A 102 -5.73 2.03 6.48
CA GLY A 102 -4.68 1.17 7.01
C GLY A 102 -3.34 1.87 7.23
N PRO A 103 -2.22 1.13 7.14
CA PRO A 103 -0.89 1.61 7.51
C PRO A 103 -0.35 2.69 6.55
N VAL A 104 -0.98 2.86 5.40
CA VAL A 104 -0.58 3.82 4.36
C VAL A 104 -1.34 5.15 4.42
N LYS A 105 -2.39 5.26 5.25
CA LYS A 105 -3.23 6.47 5.35
C LYS A 105 -2.43 7.73 5.69
N SER A 106 -1.36 7.58 6.48
CA SER A 106 -0.44 8.66 6.85
C SER A 106 0.97 8.43 6.31
N ASP A 107 1.09 7.69 5.20
CA ASP A 107 2.37 7.45 4.55
C ASP A 107 2.85 8.70 3.81
N GLY A 108 3.54 9.58 4.53
CA GLY A 108 4.17 10.77 3.98
C GLY A 108 5.37 10.47 3.07
N ASP A 109 5.84 9.22 3.04
CA ASP A 109 6.95 8.82 2.18
C ASP A 109 6.52 8.70 0.72
N CYS A 110 5.47 7.93 0.41
CA CYS A 110 5.04 7.67 -0.97
C CYS A 110 3.70 8.28 -1.33
N GLY A 111 2.75 8.40 -0.40
CA GLY A 111 1.45 9.00 -0.67
C GLY A 111 0.70 8.31 -1.83
N SER A 112 0.26 9.09 -2.81
CA SER A 112 -0.46 8.60 -3.99
C SER A 112 0.47 8.16 -5.12
N PHE A 113 0.09 7.09 -5.81
CA PHE A 113 0.77 6.60 -7.00
C PHE A 113 0.02 7.03 -8.25
N THR A 114 0.74 7.41 -9.32
CA THR A 114 0.12 7.74 -10.61
C THR A 114 0.83 7.05 -11.77
N ILE A 115 0.07 6.64 -12.79
CA ILE A 115 0.63 6.18 -14.06
C ILE A 115 -0.17 6.79 -15.21
N THR A 116 0.53 7.25 -16.24
CA THR A 116 -0.08 7.79 -17.46
C THR A 116 -0.11 6.76 -18.59
N ASP A 117 -0.77 7.08 -19.71
CA ASP A 117 -0.82 6.26 -20.93
C ASP A 117 0.57 5.88 -21.47
N VAL A 118 1.52 6.82 -21.50
CA VAL A 118 2.93 6.55 -21.87
C VAL A 118 3.76 5.82 -20.78
N GLY A 119 3.15 5.37 -19.69
CA GLY A 119 3.84 4.66 -18.61
C GLY A 119 4.68 5.55 -17.69
N LEU A 120 4.47 6.87 -17.70
CA LEU A 120 5.15 7.76 -16.76
C LEU A 120 4.60 7.53 -15.35
N LYS A 121 5.50 7.14 -14.46
CA LYS A 121 5.23 6.87 -13.05
C LYS A 121 5.34 8.15 -12.24
N GLY A 122 4.44 8.34 -11.29
CA GLY A 122 4.46 9.47 -10.36
C GLY A 122 4.17 9.04 -8.93
N VAL A 123 4.61 9.88 -8.01
CA VAL A 123 4.50 9.70 -6.56
C VAL A 123 4.08 11.03 -5.94
N GLY A 124 3.16 10.99 -4.99
CA GLY A 124 2.64 12.17 -4.28
C GLY A 124 3.31 12.44 -2.94
N GLY A 125 4.20 11.55 -2.49
CA GLY A 125 4.94 11.64 -1.24
C GLY A 125 6.31 12.33 -1.36
N SER A 126 7.05 12.31 -0.26
CA SER A 126 8.36 12.98 -0.12
C SER A 126 9.56 12.17 -0.63
N LYS A 127 9.43 10.85 -0.81
CA LYS A 127 10.49 9.97 -1.32
C LYS A 127 10.52 9.94 -2.85
N SER A 128 11.64 9.44 -3.40
CA SER A 128 11.81 9.31 -4.84
C SER A 128 10.85 8.28 -5.45
N ILE A 129 10.57 8.45 -6.74
CA ILE A 129 9.77 7.49 -7.53
C ILE A 129 10.35 6.09 -7.41
N ASP A 130 11.67 5.94 -7.53
CA ASP A 130 12.33 4.63 -7.46
C ASP A 130 12.09 3.91 -6.13
N TYR A 131 12.14 4.62 -4.99
CA TYR A 131 11.89 4.03 -3.68
C TYR A 131 10.43 3.53 -3.51
N CYS A 132 9.50 4.24 -4.14
CA CYS A 132 8.07 3.97 -3.99
C CYS A 132 7.56 2.95 -5.01
N TRP A 133 8.12 2.93 -6.22
CA TRP A 133 7.75 2.05 -7.33
C TRP A 133 8.64 0.79 -7.46
N GLY A 134 9.67 0.62 -6.61
CA GLY A 134 10.55 -0.56 -6.55
C GLY A 134 11.19 -0.80 -5.17
#